data_AF-A0A2D4LZ45-F1
#
_entry.id   AF-A0A2D4LZ45-F1
#
_cell.length_a   1.000
_cell.length_b   1.000
_cell.length_c   1.000
_cell.angle_alpha   90.00
_cell.angle_beta   90.00
_cell.angle_gamma   90.00
#
_symmetry.space_group_name_H-M   'P 1'
#
loop_
_entity.id
_entity.type
_entity.pdbx_description
1 polymer ?
#
loop_
_entity_poly.entity_id
_entity_poly.type
_entity_poly.pdbx_seq_one_letter_code
_entity_poly.pdbx_strand_id
1 'polypeptide(L)'
;AHMYCLNQLDLKAAEMIRRNFYKVIEDDEFYTLPFHLIRDWLSDSEITVDSEEILFEMVLKWVQRNPDEREKYFGELFKLLRLSQIKPTYLTRRVKSEKLVSSNEACLKLVLGAVESHALKGENFHLGTQVNSSISSQPRFGQNMDVIMVIGGVSEGGDYLSECV
;
A
#
# COMPACT_ATOMS: atom_id res chain seq x y z
N ALA A 1 -5.23 -18.28 -17.02
CA ALA A 1 -4.33 -17.80 -18.08
C ALA A 1 -2.87 -18.00 -17.68
N HIS A 2 -2.45 -17.53 -16.50
CA HIS A 2 -1.14 -17.80 -15.88
C HIS A 2 -0.72 -19.28 -15.89
N MET A 3 -1.61 -20.20 -15.47
CA MET A 3 -1.32 -21.66 -15.46
C MET A 3 -1.12 -22.27 -16.86
N TYR A 4 -1.60 -21.60 -17.92
CA TYR A 4 -1.53 -22.06 -19.31
C TYR A 4 -0.67 -21.15 -20.20
N CYS A 5 0.16 -20.27 -19.62
CA CYS A 5 1.08 -19.36 -20.31
C CYS A 5 0.48 -18.55 -21.48
N LEU A 6 -0.78 -18.12 -21.34
CA LEU A 6 -1.46 -17.29 -22.34
C LEU A 6 -1.11 -15.82 -22.14
N ASN A 7 0.11 -15.42 -22.51
CA ASN A 7 0.70 -14.11 -22.17
C ASN A 7 -0.21 -12.90 -22.50
N GLN A 8 -0.86 -12.88 -23.67
CA GLN A 8 -1.73 -11.75 -24.04
C GLN A 8 -3.02 -11.68 -23.22
N LEU A 9 -3.59 -12.83 -22.86
CA LEU A 9 -4.79 -12.88 -22.02
C LEU A 9 -4.45 -12.60 -20.56
N ASP A 10 -3.29 -13.08 -20.10
CA ASP A 10 -2.80 -12.87 -18.74
C ASP A 10 -2.50 -11.38 -18.49
N LEU A 11 -1.87 -10.70 -19.46
CA LEU A 11 -1.62 -9.26 -19.37
C LEU A 11 -2.93 -8.45 -19.30
N LYS A 12 -3.91 -8.75 -20.16
CA LYS A 12 -5.20 -8.05 -20.14
C LYS A 12 -6.00 -8.35 -18.86
N ALA A 13 -6.00 -9.59 -18.40
CA ALA A 13 -6.64 -9.97 -17.15
C ALA A 13 -5.98 -9.26 -15.96
N ALA A 14 -4.65 -9.22 -15.93
CA ALA A 14 -3.91 -8.52 -14.89
C ALA A 14 -4.22 -7.01 -14.89
N GLU A 15 -4.26 -6.36 -16.06
CA GLU A 15 -4.63 -4.94 -16.17
C GLU A 15 -6.07 -4.68 -15.66
N MET A 16 -7.01 -5.56 -15.99
CA MET A 16 -8.39 -5.47 -15.48
C MET A 16 -8.48 -5.64 -13.97
N ILE A 17 -7.73 -6.60 -13.41
CA ILE A 17 -7.67 -6.83 -11.97
C ILE A 17 -6.99 -5.65 -11.28
N ARG A 18 -5.87 -5.13 -11.81
CA ARG A 18 -5.18 -3.94 -11.25
C ARG A 18 -6.13 -2.77 -11.07
N ARG A 19 -6.91 -2.45 -12.11
CA ARG A 19 -7.86 -1.32 -12.11
C ARG A 19 -9.05 -1.51 -11.18
N ASN A 20 -9.47 -2.75 -10.95
CA ASN A 20 -10.64 -3.09 -10.13
C ASN A 20 -10.26 -3.86 -8.87
N PHE A 21 -9.02 -3.71 -8.39
CA PHE A 21 -8.49 -4.58 -7.34
C PHE A 21 -9.34 -4.48 -6.07
N TYR A 22 -9.83 -3.27 -5.76
CA TYR A 22 -10.78 -3.01 -4.69
C TYR A 22 -12.08 -3.85 -4.74
N LYS A 23 -12.59 -4.19 -5.92
CA LYS A 23 -13.76 -5.09 -6.07
C LYS A 23 -13.35 -6.55 -5.92
N VAL A 24 -12.22 -6.91 -6.51
CA VAL A 24 -11.74 -8.30 -6.54
C VAL A 24 -11.47 -8.81 -5.12
N ILE A 25 -10.99 -7.96 -4.21
CA ILE A 25 -10.78 -8.34 -2.79
C ILE A 25 -12.07 -8.44 -1.97
N GLU A 26 -13.20 -7.93 -2.47
CA GLU A 26 -14.51 -8.13 -1.83
C GLU A 26 -15.07 -9.52 -2.13
N ASP A 27 -14.72 -10.07 -3.29
CA ASP A 27 -15.15 -11.41 -3.71
C ASP A 27 -14.39 -12.52 -2.95
N ASP A 28 -15.15 -13.46 -2.37
CA ASP A 28 -14.61 -14.57 -1.61
C ASP A 28 -13.67 -15.49 -2.43
N GLU A 29 -13.85 -15.51 -3.76
CA GLU A 29 -13.04 -16.30 -4.68
C GLU A 29 -11.56 -15.87 -4.63
N PHE A 30 -11.27 -14.59 -4.42
CA PHE A 30 -9.90 -14.10 -4.31
C PHE A 30 -9.12 -14.76 -3.16
N TYR A 31 -9.80 -15.11 -2.06
CA TYR A 31 -9.16 -15.75 -0.91
C TYR A 31 -8.83 -17.23 -1.13
N THR A 32 -9.27 -17.81 -2.24
CA THR A 32 -8.88 -19.16 -2.67
C THR A 32 -7.52 -19.19 -3.38
N LEU A 33 -6.99 -18.02 -3.78
CA LEU A 33 -5.75 -17.93 -4.52
C LEU A 33 -4.54 -18.48 -3.73
N PRO A 34 -3.58 -19.11 -4.42
CA PRO A 34 -2.34 -19.59 -3.81
C PRO A 34 -1.43 -18.44 -3.38
N PHE A 35 -0.54 -18.75 -2.43
CA PHE A 35 0.40 -17.79 -1.84
C PHE A 35 1.18 -16.96 -2.86
N HIS A 36 1.71 -17.59 -3.91
CA HIS A 36 2.54 -16.90 -4.91
C HIS A 36 1.76 -15.78 -5.61
N LEU A 37 0.50 -15.99 -5.97
CA LEU A 37 -0.32 -14.94 -6.61
C LEU A 37 -0.62 -13.81 -5.63
N ILE A 38 -0.93 -14.12 -4.37
CA ILE A 38 -1.16 -13.08 -3.34
C ILE A 38 0.09 -12.23 -3.14
N ARG A 39 1.25 -12.87 -3.06
CA ARG A 39 2.55 -12.20 -2.95
C ARG A 39 2.84 -11.32 -4.16
N ASP A 40 2.57 -11.81 -5.37
CA ASP A 40 2.80 -11.07 -6.61
C ASP A 40 1.87 -9.85 -6.69
N TRP A 41 0.59 -9.99 -6.34
CA TRP A 41 -0.36 -8.88 -6.22
C TRP A 41 0.06 -7.84 -5.17
N LEU A 42 0.50 -8.28 -3.99
CA LEU A 42 1.01 -7.38 -2.95
C LEU A 42 2.30 -6.67 -3.37
N SER A 43 3.12 -7.29 -4.20
CA SER A 43 4.35 -6.67 -4.72
C SER A 43 4.07 -5.67 -5.86
N ASP A 44 2.93 -5.80 -6.53
CA ASP A 44 2.56 -4.99 -7.69
C ASP A 44 2.15 -3.57 -7.28
N SER A 45 3.00 -2.59 -7.60
CA SER A 45 2.73 -1.18 -7.29
C SER A 45 1.58 -0.57 -8.09
N GLU A 46 1.13 -1.23 -9.17
CA GLU A 46 0.10 -0.71 -10.07
C GLU A 46 -1.33 -1.03 -9.64
N ILE A 47 -1.53 -1.81 -8.58
CA ILE A 47 -2.88 -2.11 -8.08
C ILE A 47 -3.57 -0.86 -7.55
N THR A 48 -4.87 -0.73 -7.83
CA THR A 48 -5.71 0.37 -7.33
C THR A 48 -6.37 0.00 -6.00
N VAL A 49 -6.03 0.71 -4.94
CA VAL A 49 -6.59 0.49 -3.60
C VAL A 49 -6.69 1.80 -2.85
N ASP A 50 -7.74 1.97 -2.04
CA ASP A 50 -7.97 3.22 -1.30
C ASP A 50 -6.96 3.43 -0.18
N SER A 51 -6.55 2.34 0.48
CA SER A 51 -5.62 2.38 1.59
C SER A 51 -4.88 1.06 1.77
N GLU A 52 -3.66 1.14 2.29
CA GLU A 52 -2.89 -0.05 2.70
C GLU A 52 -3.55 -0.77 3.90
N GLU A 53 -4.46 -0.11 4.63
CA GLU A 53 -5.29 -0.72 5.68
C GLU A 53 -6.14 -1.85 5.12
N ILE A 54 -6.72 -1.66 3.93
CA ILE A 54 -7.52 -2.69 3.24
C ILE A 54 -6.64 -3.88 2.84
N LEU A 55 -5.41 -3.64 2.38
CA LEU A 55 -4.47 -4.72 2.05
C LEU A 55 -4.08 -5.53 3.27
N PHE A 56 -3.89 -4.88 4.42
CA PHE A 56 -3.66 -5.59 5.69
C PHE A 56 -4.85 -6.47 6.06
N GLU A 57 -6.09 -5.95 5.98
CA GLU A 57 -7.30 -6.72 6.26
C GLU A 57 -7.49 -7.89 5.27
N MET A 58 -7.16 -7.69 4.00
CA MET A 58 -7.15 -8.76 2.99
C MET A 58 -6.18 -9.88 3.35
N VAL A 59 -4.94 -9.54 3.76
CA VAL A 59 -3.95 -10.55 4.19
C VAL A 59 -4.46 -11.34 5.40
N LEU A 60 -5.08 -10.67 6.38
CA LEU A 60 -5.67 -11.35 7.54
C LEU A 60 -6.78 -12.32 7.13
N LYS A 61 -7.72 -11.89 6.28
CA LYS A 61 -8.79 -12.74 5.76
C LYS A 61 -8.23 -13.95 5.00
N TRP A 62 -7.18 -13.75 4.20
CA TRP A 62 -6.54 -14.82 3.45
C TRP A 62 -5.90 -15.87 4.36
N VAL A 63 -5.21 -15.45 5.43
CA VAL A 63 -4.62 -16.37 6.42
C VAL A 63 -5.70 -17.08 7.22
N GLN A 64 -6.75 -16.37 7.66
CA GLN A 64 -7.86 -16.93 8.44
C GLN A 64 -8.64 -18.03 7.70
N ARG A 65 -8.60 -18.06 6.36
CA ARG A 65 -9.26 -19.10 5.57
C ARG A 65 -8.63 -20.48 5.74
N ASN A 66 -7.33 -20.56 6.05
CA ASN A 66 -6.62 -21.81 6.36
C ASN A 66 -5.41 -21.49 7.26
N PRO A 67 -5.60 -21.26 8.56
CA PRO A 67 -4.54 -20.81 9.45
C PRO A 67 -3.39 -21.81 9.54
N ASP A 68 -3.69 -23.10 9.57
CA ASP A 68 -2.69 -24.17 9.76
C ASP A 68 -1.58 -24.16 8.69
N GLU A 69 -1.95 -23.92 7.42
CA GLU A 69 -0.99 -23.88 6.32
C GLU A 69 -0.55 -22.46 5.93
N ARG A 70 -1.36 -21.44 6.23
CA ARG A 70 -1.12 -20.07 5.73
C ARG A 70 -0.43 -19.16 6.73
N GLU A 71 -0.49 -19.46 8.03
CA GLU A 71 0.14 -18.64 9.07
C GLU A 71 1.66 -18.48 8.85
N LYS A 72 2.34 -19.53 8.36
CA LYS A 72 3.77 -19.46 8.01
C LYS A 72 4.12 -18.41 6.96
N TYR A 73 3.18 -18.06 6.06
CA TYR A 73 3.40 -17.08 5.00
C TYR A 73 3.10 -15.65 5.46
N PHE A 74 2.41 -15.47 6.59
CA PHE A 74 2.00 -14.15 7.09
C PHE A 74 3.19 -13.20 7.21
N GLY A 75 4.30 -13.65 7.79
CA GLY A 75 5.49 -12.81 7.98
C GLY A 75 6.14 -12.34 6.67
N GLU A 76 6.01 -13.10 5.58
CA GLU A 76 6.50 -12.70 4.26
C GLU A 76 5.54 -11.70 3.60
N LEU A 77 4.23 -11.97 3.64
CA LEU A 77 3.20 -11.06 3.12
C LEU A 77 3.21 -9.72 3.87
N PHE A 78 3.42 -9.75 5.18
CA PHE A 78 3.43 -8.55 6.02
C PHE A 78 4.56 -7.58 5.67
N LYS A 79 5.70 -8.08 5.18
CA LYS A 79 6.84 -7.25 4.74
C LYS A 79 6.56 -6.50 3.43
N LEU A 80 5.61 -6.99 2.62
CA LEU A 80 5.22 -6.36 1.36
C LEU A 80 4.22 -5.21 1.56
N LEU A 81 3.57 -5.15 2.73
CA LEU A 81 2.69 -4.05 3.10
C LEU A 81 3.49 -2.79 3.37
N ARG A 82 3.03 -1.65 2.82
CA ARG A 82 3.70 -0.37 3.01
C ARG A 82 3.20 0.28 4.30
N LEU A 83 3.67 -0.23 5.44
CA LEU A 83 3.24 0.21 6.77
C LEU A 83 3.36 1.73 6.98
N SER A 84 4.33 2.39 6.32
CA SER A 84 4.52 3.84 6.34
C SER A 84 3.37 4.66 5.70
N GLN A 85 2.46 4.01 4.97
CA GLN A 85 1.26 4.64 4.41
C GLN A 85 0.02 4.39 5.27
N ILE A 86 0.11 3.53 6.29
CA ILE A 86 -0.99 3.25 7.21
C ILE A 86 -1.00 4.33 8.29
N LYS A 87 -2.19 4.80 8.70
CA LYS A 87 -2.28 5.82 9.75
C LYS A 87 -1.67 5.32 11.07
N PRO A 88 -0.92 6.16 11.81
CA PRO A 88 -0.32 5.77 13.11
C PRO A 88 -1.36 5.26 14.11
N THR A 89 -2.56 5.83 14.09
CA THR A 89 -3.69 5.42 14.94
C THR A 89 -4.15 4.00 14.62
N TYR A 90 -4.15 3.61 13.33
CA TYR A 90 -4.51 2.26 12.91
C TYR A 90 -3.38 1.27 13.24
N LEU A 91 -2.12 1.64 12.99
CA LEU A 91 -0.95 0.81 13.34
C LEU A 91 -0.94 0.43 14.83
N THR A 92 -1.14 1.42 15.70
CA THR A 92 -1.08 1.22 17.16
C THR A 92 -2.31 0.51 17.73
N ARG A 93 -3.52 0.82 17.23
CA ARG A 93 -4.77 0.27 17.77
C ARG A 93 -5.17 -1.07 17.19
N ARG A 94 -4.92 -1.30 15.90
CA ARG A 94 -5.39 -2.48 15.16
C ARG A 94 -4.23 -3.41 14.84
N VAL A 95 -3.25 -2.94 14.07
CA VAL A 95 -2.15 -3.81 13.58
C VAL A 95 -1.33 -4.40 14.72
N LYS A 96 -0.90 -3.57 15.69
CA LYS A 96 -0.12 -4.04 16.85
C LYS A 96 -0.90 -5.00 17.76
N SER A 97 -2.23 -4.83 17.85
CA SER A 97 -3.09 -5.67 18.69
C SER A 97 -3.43 -7.02 18.07
N GLU A 98 -3.12 -7.23 16.79
CA GLU A 98 -3.46 -8.45 16.07
C GLU A 98 -2.61 -9.64 16.54
N LYS A 99 -3.22 -10.82 16.66
CA LYS A 99 -2.54 -12.00 17.23
C LYS A 99 -1.38 -12.48 16.36
N LEU A 100 -1.56 -12.45 15.04
CA LEU A 100 -0.53 -12.84 14.07
C LEU A 100 0.67 -11.89 14.07
N VAL A 101 0.45 -10.61 14.38
CA VAL A 101 1.52 -9.62 14.50
C VAL A 101 2.22 -9.76 15.85
N SER A 102 1.45 -9.82 16.94
CA SER A 102 1.98 -9.89 18.30
C SER A 102 2.74 -11.19 18.61
N SER A 103 2.41 -12.30 17.95
CA SER A 103 3.16 -13.56 18.04
C SER A 103 4.48 -13.54 17.27
N ASN A 104 4.65 -12.62 16.31
CA ASN A 104 5.82 -12.53 15.45
C ASN A 104 6.66 -11.28 15.76
N GLU A 105 7.80 -11.48 16.43
CA GLU A 105 8.70 -10.39 16.82
C GLU A 105 9.19 -9.54 15.63
N ALA A 106 9.41 -10.17 14.46
CA ALA A 106 9.85 -9.46 13.27
C ALA A 106 8.76 -8.51 12.75
N CYS A 107 7.50 -8.94 12.76
CA CYS A 107 6.35 -8.10 12.38
C CYS A 107 6.18 -6.94 13.36
N LEU A 108 6.30 -7.19 14.68
CA LEU A 108 6.25 -6.14 15.69
C LEU A 108 7.34 -5.06 15.49
N LYS A 109 8.58 -5.47 15.21
CA LYS A 109 9.67 -4.53 14.92
C LYS A 109 9.36 -3.62 13.73
N LEU A 110 8.78 -4.17 12.67
CA LEU A 110 8.36 -3.39 11.49
C LEU A 110 7.27 -2.36 11.84
N VAL A 111 6.27 -2.75 12.65
CA VAL A 111 5.22 -1.83 13.10
C VAL A 111 5.79 -0.70 13.96
N LEU A 112 6.69 -1.02 14.90
CA LEU A 112 7.34 -0.01 15.74
C LEU A 112 8.17 0.96 14.90
N GLY A 113 8.97 0.46 13.96
CA GLY A 113 9.75 1.32 13.06
C GLY A 113 8.87 2.19 12.16
N ALA A 114 7.72 1.70 11.71
CA ALA A 114 6.75 2.50 10.97
C ALA A 114 6.17 3.63 11.86
N VAL A 115 5.77 3.33 13.09
CA VAL A 115 5.27 4.34 14.05
C VAL A 115 6.32 5.40 14.35
N GLU A 116 7.58 5.00 14.56
CA GLU A 116 8.71 5.93 14.74
C GLU A 116 8.92 6.81 13.50
N SER A 117 8.89 6.22 12.31
CA SER A 117 8.99 6.98 11.04
C SER A 117 7.88 8.03 10.92
N HIS A 118 6.66 7.72 11.38
CA HIS A 118 5.57 8.69 11.41
C HIS A 118 5.79 9.81 12.43
N ALA A 119 6.35 9.51 13.59
CA ALA A 119 6.68 10.52 14.59
C ALA A 119 7.72 11.52 14.05
N LEU A 120 8.80 11.02 13.44
CA LEU A 120 9.82 11.85 12.81
C LEU A 120 9.28 12.70 11.65
N LYS A 121 8.30 12.18 10.89
CA LYS A 121 7.65 12.94 9.81
C LYS A 121 6.76 14.07 10.35
N GLY A 122 6.17 13.90 11.53
CA GLY A 122 5.38 14.93 12.22
C GLY A 122 6.23 16.12 12.68
N GLU A 123 7.49 15.89 13.05
CA GLU A 123 8.42 16.95 13.47
C GLU A 123 8.99 17.77 12.30
N ASN A 124 9.11 17.15 11.12
CA ASN A 124 9.69 17.78 9.92
C ASN A 124 8.71 18.64 9.10
N PHE A 125 7.46 18.85 9.55
CA PHE A 125 6.50 19.72 8.84
C PHE A 125 6.89 21.21 8.85
N HIS A 126 8.01 21.58 9.48
CA HIS A 126 8.55 22.96 9.48
C HIS A 126 9.79 23.15 8.60
N LEU A 127 10.44 22.11 8.09
CA LEU A 127 11.63 22.30 7.25
C LEU A 127 11.63 21.30 6.09
N GLY A 128 11.38 21.83 4.89
CA GLY A 128 11.25 21.11 3.61
C GLY A 128 12.51 20.36 3.17
N THR A 129 12.97 19.39 3.94
CA THR A 129 14.10 18.54 3.60
C THR A 129 13.58 17.32 2.86
N GLN A 130 13.80 17.30 1.55
CA GLN A 130 13.55 16.12 0.72
C GLN A 130 14.41 14.96 1.20
N VAL A 131 13.77 13.92 1.73
CA VAL A 131 14.41 12.62 1.97
C VAL A 131 14.07 11.72 0.79
N ASN A 132 15.10 11.23 0.11
CA ASN A 132 15.01 10.32 -1.04
C ASN A 132 13.96 9.23 -0.79
N SER A 133 12.86 9.31 -1.54
CA SER A 133 11.69 8.45 -1.36
C SER A 133 11.98 7.07 -1.96
N SER A 134 12.43 6.14 -1.12
CA SER A 134 12.34 4.70 -1.39
C SER A 134 10.92 4.33 -1.84
N ILE A 135 10.77 3.34 -2.73
CA ILE A 135 9.48 2.90 -3.32
C ILE A 135 8.40 2.63 -2.25
N SER A 136 8.78 2.22 -1.05
CA SER A 136 7.88 2.04 0.11
C SER A 136 7.21 3.33 0.61
N SER A 137 7.73 4.49 0.23
CA SER A 137 7.27 5.81 0.66
C SER A 137 6.20 6.39 -0.28
N GLN A 138 5.98 5.79 -1.45
CA GLN A 138 4.93 6.22 -2.37
C GLN A 138 3.63 5.43 -2.13
N PRO A 139 2.48 6.12 -2.02
CA PRO A 139 1.19 5.45 -1.98
C PRO A 139 0.96 4.66 -3.28
N ARG A 140 0.14 3.62 -3.23
CA ARG A 140 -0.35 2.96 -4.47
C ARG A 140 -1.30 3.89 -5.21
N PHE A 141 -1.64 3.53 -6.45
CA PHE A 141 -2.62 4.28 -7.22
C PHE A 141 -3.97 4.30 -6.48
N GLY A 142 -4.40 5.48 -6.06
CA GLY A 142 -5.72 5.68 -5.47
C GLY A 142 -6.81 5.67 -6.54
N GLN A 143 -8.06 5.45 -6.13
CA GLN A 143 -9.20 5.40 -7.07
C GLN A 143 -9.46 6.73 -7.81
N ASN A 144 -9.02 7.87 -7.25
CA ASN A 144 -9.28 9.21 -7.79
C ASN A 144 -7.98 9.95 -8.17
N MET A 145 -7.42 9.66 -9.35
CA MET A 145 -6.11 10.18 -9.80
C MET A 145 -6.11 11.57 -10.46
N ASP A 146 -7.19 12.35 -10.37
CA ASP A 146 -7.27 13.67 -11.03
C ASP A 146 -6.93 14.80 -10.06
N VAL A 147 -5.65 15.02 -9.74
CA VAL A 147 -5.21 16.23 -9.01
C VAL A 147 -4.04 16.90 -9.73
N ILE A 148 -4.28 18.10 -10.24
CA ILE A 148 -3.23 19.01 -10.74
C ILE A 148 -2.82 19.93 -9.61
N MET A 149 -1.57 19.85 -9.16
CA MET A 149 -1.00 20.77 -8.18
C MET A 149 -0.26 21.90 -8.90
N VAL A 150 -0.83 23.10 -8.88
CA VAL A 150 -0.17 24.31 -9.39
C VAL A 150 0.51 25.02 -8.22
N ILE A 151 1.85 25.09 -8.26
CA ILE A 151 2.64 25.88 -7.30
C ILE A 151 2.93 27.24 -7.96
N GLY A 152 2.26 28.30 -7.50
CA GLY A 152 2.62 29.68 -7.85
C GLY A 152 3.57 30.25 -6.80
N GLY A 153 4.72 30.77 -7.21
CA GLY A 153 5.58 31.60 -6.38
C GLY A 153 5.35 33.08 -6.69
N VAL A 154 5.30 33.95 -5.68
CA VAL A 154 5.39 35.40 -5.86
C VAL A 154 6.80 35.84 -5.49
N SER A 155 7.53 36.45 -6.43
CA SER A 155 8.77 37.13 -6.12
C SER A 155 8.42 38.57 -5.74
N GLU A 156 8.77 39.01 -4.54
CA GLU A 156 8.64 40.42 -4.17
C GLU A 156 9.55 41.25 -5.09
N GLY A 157 8.95 41.95 -6.06
CA GLY A 157 9.64 42.98 -6.84
C GLY A 157 9.72 42.81 -8.36
N GLY A 158 8.64 42.42 -9.05
CA GLY A 158 8.59 42.50 -10.51
C GLY A 158 7.18 42.71 -11.03
N ASP A 159 6.98 43.74 -11.85
CA ASP A 159 5.70 44.13 -12.44
C ASP A 159 4.99 42.96 -13.14
N TYR A 160 3.71 42.82 -12.83
CA TYR A 160 2.83 41.79 -13.38
C TYR A 160 2.51 42.11 -14.84
N LEU A 161 3.07 41.37 -15.79
CA LEU A 161 2.52 41.27 -17.14
C LEU A 161 1.70 39.98 -17.24
N SER A 162 0.44 40.09 -16.83
CA SER A 162 -0.57 39.07 -17.11
C SER A 162 -1.17 39.35 -18.48
N GLU A 163 -0.56 38.84 -19.54
CA GLU A 163 -1.27 38.64 -20.81
C GLU A 163 -1.50 37.14 -20.98
N CYS A 164 -2.69 36.70 -20.58
CA CYS A 164 -3.21 35.41 -21.00
C CYS A 164 -3.66 35.56 -22.46
N VAL A 165 -2.96 34.91 -23.38
CA VAL A 165 -3.42 34.67 -24.76
C VAL A 165 -3.93 33.25 -24.85
#